data_AF-A0A0S9M2R5-F1
#
_entry.id   AF-A0A0S9M2R5-F1
#
_cell.length_a   1.000
_cell.length_b   1.000
_cell.length_c   1.000
_cell.angle_alpha   90.00
_cell.angle_beta   90.00
_cell.angle_gamma   90.00
#
_symmetry.space_group_name_H-M   'P 1'
#
loop_
_entity.id
_entity.type
_entity.pdbx_description
1 polymer ?
#
loop_
_entity_poly.entity_id
_entity_poly.type
_entity_poly.pdbx_seq_one_letter_code
_entity_poly.pdbx_strand_id
1 'polypeptide(L)'
;MTLQKVVRSTVIDAPIERVWAVLRDFNSHDQWHDVVAESRIEGGERSDQVGCVRSFSLKDGNRIREQLLTLDDRQYKSTYCIVEATVPLLRYAATVTLKPVTDGNRTFWHWESTFATPPGRERELRDMVAQGVYEAGFANLRRHLQRGGDLRAPGQAAMPVAIALPTRHVRLQGYGDAAQLRTEDTEVPPPAPGEVRIRQRAIGLNFIDVYQRRGQIPSMLAPGGTPGMEAAGSVLDCGEGVHGFLADERVAYLCPQPGAYTGVRNVPAPWLVRLPPAVDDEVAAALLLKGLTADALLHDVAPVQPGARWLVHAAAGALGQVLCQWASRLGAQVIGTVSTEAKARIARAHGCAQVIVTSDYRFADAVQALGGADVIVDGLGQQAQQENLAALAPCGHWISLGQASGPLAPLDPDALLMKSATFSRPIVFAYVAQPQTLARRAARVWAALADGSITMPTIERFTLESAAQAHERLESRERSGALVLIP
;
A
#
# COMPACT_ATOMS: atom_id res chain seq x y z
N MET A 1 15.69 -41.40 35.20
CA MET A 1 15.43 -40.12 34.52
C MET A 1 14.13 -40.26 33.74
N THR A 2 13.12 -39.49 34.08
CA THR A 2 11.80 -39.56 33.44
C THR A 2 11.83 -38.72 32.15
N LEU A 3 11.43 -39.33 31.04
CA LEU A 3 11.34 -38.61 29.75
C LEU A 3 10.13 -37.67 29.79
N GLN A 4 10.39 -36.38 29.59
CA GLN A 4 9.38 -35.33 29.47
C GLN A 4 8.99 -35.19 28.00
N LYS A 5 7.70 -34.91 27.75
CA LYS A 5 7.20 -34.48 26.45
C LYS A 5 6.50 -33.13 26.59
N VAL A 6 6.90 -32.17 25.76
CA VAL A 6 6.27 -30.85 25.68
C VAL A 6 5.70 -30.67 24.29
N VAL A 7 4.46 -30.19 24.22
CA VAL A 7 3.77 -29.87 22.96
C VAL A 7 3.06 -28.54 23.14
N ARG A 8 3.22 -27.64 22.17
CA ARG A 8 2.48 -26.39 22.05
C ARG A 8 2.12 -26.13 20.60
N SER A 9 1.01 -25.46 20.37
CA SER A 9 0.58 -25.05 19.05
C SER A 9 -0.14 -23.72 19.06
N THR A 10 -0.16 -23.04 17.91
CA THR A 10 -0.84 -21.76 17.75
C THR A 10 -1.24 -21.51 16.30
N VAL A 11 -2.09 -20.49 16.07
CA VAL A 11 -2.30 -19.90 14.75
C VAL A 11 -1.54 -18.56 14.66
N ILE A 12 -0.81 -18.39 13.56
CA ILE A 12 -0.10 -17.16 13.19
C ILE A 12 -0.85 -16.52 12.02
N ASP A 13 -1.11 -15.22 12.14
CA ASP A 13 -1.86 -14.43 11.15
C ASP A 13 -0.95 -14.00 9.97
N ALA A 14 -0.43 -15.00 9.26
CA ALA A 14 0.43 -14.83 8.09
C ALA A 14 0.40 -16.12 7.22
N PRO A 15 0.66 -16.01 5.89
CA PRO A 15 0.75 -17.16 4.99
C PRO A 15 1.89 -18.12 5.39
N ILE A 16 1.73 -19.41 5.08
CA ILE A 16 2.67 -20.45 5.52
C ILE A 16 4.08 -20.25 4.95
N GLU A 17 4.19 -19.75 3.72
CA GLU A 17 5.46 -19.47 3.06
C GLU A 17 6.24 -18.40 3.82
N ARG A 18 5.52 -17.41 4.36
CA ARG A 18 6.10 -16.29 5.11
C ARG A 18 6.60 -16.73 6.49
N VAL A 19 5.78 -17.53 7.20
CA VAL A 19 6.18 -18.11 8.49
C VAL A 19 7.34 -19.09 8.30
N TRP A 20 7.29 -19.91 7.25
CA TRP A 20 8.34 -20.87 6.95
C TRP A 20 9.65 -20.20 6.59
N ALA A 21 9.65 -19.11 5.82
CA ALA A 21 10.89 -18.40 5.48
C ALA A 21 11.74 -18.06 6.73
N VAL A 22 11.10 -17.66 7.83
CA VAL A 22 11.79 -17.38 9.10
C VAL A 22 12.27 -18.66 9.79
N LEU A 23 11.38 -19.65 9.93
CA LEU A 23 11.67 -20.88 10.70
C LEU A 23 12.56 -21.88 9.93
N ARG A 24 12.62 -21.76 8.61
CA ARG A 24 13.48 -22.54 7.71
C ARG A 24 14.95 -22.15 7.89
N ASP A 25 15.23 -20.87 8.13
CA ASP A 25 16.57 -20.44 8.50
C ASP A 25 16.88 -20.93 9.92
N PHE A 26 17.63 -22.03 10.01
CA PHE A 26 18.01 -22.60 11.30
C PHE A 26 18.91 -21.66 12.11
N ASN A 27 19.40 -20.53 11.61
CA ASN A 27 20.18 -19.60 12.44
C ASN A 27 19.39 -18.36 12.88
N SER A 28 18.11 -18.22 12.50
CA SER A 28 17.37 -16.96 12.66
C SER A 28 16.93 -16.61 14.09
N HIS A 29 17.24 -17.43 15.09
CA HIS A 29 16.64 -17.32 16.43
C HIS A 29 16.92 -15.98 17.13
N ASP A 30 18.10 -15.40 16.96
CA ASP A 30 18.45 -14.10 17.51
C ASP A 30 17.72 -12.92 16.84
N GLN A 31 17.13 -13.15 15.67
CA GLN A 31 16.40 -12.11 14.91
C GLN A 31 14.95 -11.96 15.37
N TRP A 32 14.35 -13.01 15.93
CA TRP A 32 12.93 -13.03 16.27
C TRP A 32 12.61 -13.57 17.66
N HIS A 33 13.54 -14.23 18.36
CA HIS A 33 13.28 -14.77 19.68
C HIS A 33 14.01 -13.98 20.77
N ASP A 34 13.26 -13.18 21.54
CA ASP A 34 13.80 -12.16 22.46
C ASP A 34 14.74 -12.69 23.57
N VAL A 35 14.79 -14.01 23.83
CA VAL A 35 15.66 -14.61 24.84
C VAL A 35 17.07 -14.92 24.32
N VAL A 36 17.22 -15.00 23.00
CA VAL A 36 18.48 -15.28 22.32
C VAL A 36 19.23 -13.96 22.11
N ALA A 37 20.48 -13.91 22.54
CA ALA A 37 21.32 -12.71 22.44
C ALA A 37 22.09 -12.68 21.11
N GLU A 38 22.68 -13.80 20.73
CA GLU A 38 23.43 -13.98 19.48
C GLU A 38 23.33 -15.44 19.02
N SER A 39 23.31 -15.67 17.71
CA SER A 39 23.30 -17.01 17.12
C SER A 39 24.24 -17.11 15.92
N ARG A 40 25.00 -18.20 15.80
CA ARG A 40 25.85 -18.46 14.64
C ARG A 40 25.87 -19.93 14.26
N ILE A 41 26.03 -20.20 12.97
CA ILE A 41 26.36 -21.53 12.46
C ILE A 41 27.86 -21.79 12.62
N GLU A 42 28.21 -22.95 13.17
CA GLU A 42 29.58 -23.41 13.29
C GLU A 42 30.12 -23.89 11.93
N GLY A 43 31.44 -23.83 11.73
CA GLY A 43 32.08 -24.38 10.54
C GLY A 43 31.79 -23.66 9.22
N GLY A 44 31.07 -22.53 9.23
CA GLY A 44 30.73 -21.77 8.02
C GLY A 44 29.72 -22.47 7.10
N GLU A 45 28.98 -23.44 7.64
CA GLU A 45 27.95 -24.17 6.90
C GLU A 45 26.72 -23.30 6.63
N ARG A 46 25.86 -23.74 5.71
CA ARG A 46 24.57 -23.07 5.50
C ARG A 46 23.61 -23.41 6.62
N SER A 47 22.80 -22.44 7.04
CA SER A 47 21.79 -22.67 8.07
C SER A 47 20.67 -23.62 7.63
N ASP A 48 20.51 -23.90 6.33
CA ASP A 48 19.55 -24.87 5.83
C ASP A 48 20.15 -26.26 5.54
N GLN A 49 21.43 -26.47 5.89
CA GLN A 49 22.12 -27.73 5.67
C GLN A 49 21.82 -28.71 6.82
N VAL A 50 21.19 -29.84 6.52
CA VAL A 50 21.05 -30.94 7.49
C VAL A 50 22.42 -31.36 8.01
N GLY A 51 22.54 -31.47 9.32
CA GLY A 51 23.78 -31.75 10.03
C GLY A 51 24.47 -30.51 10.59
N CYS A 52 24.08 -29.30 10.18
CA CYS A 52 24.72 -28.08 10.68
C CYS A 52 24.42 -27.82 12.15
N VAL A 53 25.38 -27.19 12.82
CA VAL A 53 25.30 -26.87 14.25
C VAL A 53 25.17 -25.36 14.42
N ARG A 54 24.09 -24.92 15.06
CA ARG A 54 24.01 -23.54 15.57
C ARG A 54 24.51 -23.51 17.01
N SER A 55 25.29 -22.49 17.35
CA SER A 55 25.69 -22.15 18.72
C SER A 55 25.11 -20.79 19.05
N PHE A 56 24.33 -20.70 20.13
CA PHE A 56 23.74 -19.44 20.58
C PHE A 56 23.86 -19.23 22.09
N SER A 57 23.87 -17.97 22.49
CA SER A 57 23.80 -17.56 23.89
C SER A 57 22.44 -16.96 24.21
N LEU A 58 21.99 -17.25 25.42
CA LEU A 58 20.78 -16.67 26.00
C LEU A 58 21.16 -15.42 26.80
N LYS A 59 20.21 -14.50 26.95
CA LYS A 59 20.42 -13.24 27.68
C LYS A 59 20.72 -13.43 29.17
N ASP A 60 20.42 -14.60 29.73
CA ASP A 60 20.75 -14.98 31.10
C ASP A 60 22.16 -15.59 31.26
N GLY A 61 22.95 -15.63 30.17
CA GLY A 61 24.31 -16.16 30.15
C GLY A 61 24.39 -17.66 29.84
N ASN A 62 23.27 -18.37 29.72
CA ASN A 62 23.27 -19.77 29.30
C ASN A 62 23.68 -19.92 27.82
N ARG A 63 24.24 -21.08 27.47
CA ARG A 63 24.68 -21.40 26.10
C ARG A 63 24.11 -22.72 25.65
N ILE A 64 23.73 -22.77 24.37
CA ILE A 64 23.12 -23.96 23.75
C ILE A 64 23.74 -24.15 22.36
N ARG A 65 24.06 -25.39 22.04
CA ARG A 65 24.44 -25.87 20.71
C ARG A 65 23.39 -26.87 20.24
N GLU A 66 22.84 -26.63 19.06
CA GLU A 66 21.81 -27.48 18.46
C GLU A 66 22.22 -27.91 17.07
N GLN A 67 21.93 -29.17 16.74
CA GLN A 67 22.17 -29.73 15.41
C GLN A 67 20.85 -29.93 14.66
N LEU A 68 20.81 -29.48 13.41
CA LEU A 68 19.68 -29.71 12.51
C LEU A 68 19.68 -31.17 12.03
N LEU A 69 18.65 -31.94 12.37
CA LEU A 69 18.54 -33.36 12.02
C LEU A 69 17.78 -33.61 10.72
N THR A 70 16.72 -32.83 10.46
CA THR A 70 15.92 -32.92 9.23
C THR A 70 15.36 -31.57 8.86
N LEU A 71 15.27 -31.27 7.56
CA LEU A 71 14.57 -30.12 7.01
C LEU A 71 13.77 -30.58 5.78
N ASP A 72 12.44 -30.40 5.82
CA ASP A 72 11.53 -30.79 4.75
C ASP A 72 10.66 -29.58 4.35
N ASP A 73 11.03 -28.96 3.24
CA ASP A 73 10.32 -27.81 2.66
C ASP A 73 8.94 -28.18 2.10
N ARG A 74 8.70 -29.44 1.73
CA ARG A 74 7.40 -29.88 1.19
C ARG A 74 6.38 -30.07 2.30
N GLN A 75 6.83 -30.52 3.47
CA GLN A 75 5.98 -30.72 4.64
C GLN A 75 6.02 -29.56 5.63
N TYR A 76 6.83 -28.54 5.37
CA TYR A 76 7.09 -27.40 6.27
C TYR A 76 7.47 -27.88 7.67
N LYS A 77 8.46 -28.78 7.72
CA LYS A 77 8.85 -29.52 8.93
C LYS A 77 10.35 -29.49 9.14
N SER A 78 10.80 -29.21 10.36
CA SER A 78 12.20 -29.34 10.76
C SER A 78 12.33 -30.04 12.11
N THR A 79 13.42 -30.79 12.28
CA THR A 79 13.73 -31.49 13.54
C THR A 79 15.17 -31.20 13.90
N TYR A 80 15.44 -30.96 15.17
CA TYR A 80 16.77 -30.66 15.69
C TYR A 80 16.95 -31.24 17.10
N CYS A 81 18.20 -31.36 17.54
CA CYS A 81 18.54 -31.80 18.90
C CYS A 81 19.53 -30.84 19.56
N ILE A 82 19.57 -30.84 20.90
CA ILE A 82 20.63 -30.17 21.65
C ILE A 82 21.81 -31.13 21.74
N VAL A 83 22.98 -30.70 21.27
CA VAL A 83 24.24 -31.46 21.38
C VAL A 83 25.04 -31.05 22.61
N GLU A 84 24.90 -29.80 23.06
CA GLU A 84 25.54 -29.28 24.27
C GLU A 84 24.72 -28.12 24.83
N ALA A 85 24.51 -28.05 26.14
CA ALA A 85 23.84 -26.92 26.78
C ALA A 85 24.26 -26.76 28.24
N THR A 86 24.25 -25.53 28.73
CA THR A 86 24.43 -25.22 30.16
C THR A 86 23.16 -25.53 30.98
N VAL A 87 22.00 -25.56 30.31
CA VAL A 87 20.72 -25.97 30.90
C VAL A 87 20.62 -27.50 30.86
N PRO A 88 20.22 -28.20 31.94
CA PRO A 88 20.28 -29.66 32.03
C PRO A 88 19.12 -30.35 31.29
N LEU A 89 18.98 -30.09 29.99
CA LEU A 89 18.07 -30.78 29.08
C LEU A 89 18.83 -31.92 28.40
N LEU A 90 18.65 -33.14 28.89
CA LEU A 90 19.39 -34.30 28.42
C LEU A 90 18.63 -35.01 27.28
N ARG A 91 19.34 -35.43 26.22
CA ARG A 91 18.72 -36.14 25.08
C ARG A 91 17.55 -35.38 24.47
N TYR A 92 17.68 -34.05 24.39
CA TYR A 92 16.62 -33.20 23.87
C TYR A 92 16.54 -33.32 22.35
N ALA A 93 15.34 -33.57 21.84
CA ALA A 93 15.00 -33.47 20.43
C ALA A 93 13.67 -32.72 20.29
N ALA A 94 13.56 -31.88 19.27
CA ALA A 94 12.37 -31.10 18.99
C ALA A 94 12.04 -31.05 17.51
N THR A 95 10.75 -30.94 17.22
CA THR A 95 10.20 -30.86 15.87
C THR A 95 9.25 -29.67 15.78
N VAL A 96 9.46 -28.86 14.74
CA VAL A 96 8.53 -27.83 14.30
C VAL A 96 7.79 -28.34 13.07
N THR A 97 6.48 -28.14 13.02
CA THR A 97 5.64 -28.46 11.86
C THR A 97 4.65 -27.33 11.61
N LEU A 98 4.57 -26.86 10.37
CA LEU A 98 3.58 -25.88 9.94
C LEU A 98 2.50 -26.54 9.07
N LYS A 99 1.26 -26.04 9.15
CA LYS A 99 0.16 -26.41 8.27
C LYS A 99 -0.60 -25.15 7.83
N PRO A 100 -1.02 -25.06 6.55
CA PRO A 100 -1.82 -23.93 6.09
C PRO A 100 -3.22 -23.99 6.72
N VAL A 101 -3.70 -22.85 7.18
CA VAL A 101 -5.10 -22.62 7.54
C VAL A 101 -5.70 -21.80 6.39
N THR A 102 -6.35 -22.50 5.46
CA THR A 102 -6.82 -21.94 4.19
C THR A 102 -7.92 -20.89 4.39
N ASP A 103 -8.72 -21.03 5.45
CA ASP A 103 -9.66 -20.01 5.88
C ASP A 103 -8.92 -18.83 6.56
N GLY A 104 -8.73 -17.76 5.79
CA GLY A 104 -8.04 -16.53 6.22
C GLY A 104 -6.55 -16.46 5.89
N ASN A 105 -6.00 -17.41 5.11
CA ASN A 105 -4.58 -17.43 4.71
C ASN A 105 -3.58 -17.34 5.89
N ARG A 106 -3.82 -18.17 6.90
CA ARG A 106 -3.07 -18.20 8.17
C ARG A 106 -2.22 -19.47 8.27
N THR A 107 -1.39 -19.56 9.30
CA THR A 107 -0.51 -20.71 9.53
C THR A 107 -0.76 -21.33 10.90
N PHE A 108 -1.02 -22.64 10.94
CA PHE A 108 -0.99 -23.43 12.16
C PHE A 108 0.45 -23.87 12.42
N TRP A 109 1.00 -23.50 13.57
CA TRP A 109 2.35 -23.88 14.01
C TRP A 109 2.24 -24.87 15.18
N HIS A 110 2.79 -26.06 15.00
CA HIS A 110 2.95 -27.11 16.01
C HIS A 110 4.43 -27.26 16.38
N TRP A 111 4.75 -27.25 17.68
CA TRP A 111 6.10 -27.41 18.19
C TRP A 111 6.10 -28.43 19.33
N GLU A 112 6.88 -29.50 19.16
CA GLU A 112 7.00 -30.55 20.16
C GLU A 112 8.45 -30.92 20.48
N SER A 113 8.70 -31.38 21.70
CA SER A 113 9.98 -31.95 22.10
C SER A 113 9.84 -33.11 23.07
N THR A 114 10.91 -33.90 23.13
CA THR A 114 11.16 -34.90 24.16
C THR A 114 12.55 -34.70 24.76
N PHE A 115 12.67 -34.80 26.08
CA PHE A 115 13.95 -34.67 26.79
C PHE A 115 13.90 -35.33 28.16
N ALA A 116 15.05 -35.73 28.69
CA ALA A 116 15.21 -36.19 30.06
C ALA A 116 15.68 -35.04 30.96
N THR A 117 15.29 -35.08 32.23
CA THR A 117 15.66 -34.10 33.25
C THR A 117 16.38 -34.76 34.42
N PRO A 118 17.18 -34.01 35.20
CA PRO A 118 17.57 -34.41 36.54
C PRO A 118 16.34 -34.68 37.42
N PRO A 119 16.40 -35.66 38.34
CA PRO A 119 15.31 -35.91 39.29
C PRO A 119 14.97 -34.67 40.10
N GLY A 120 13.68 -34.37 40.24
CA GLY A 120 13.16 -33.25 41.03
C GLY A 120 13.06 -31.92 40.30
N ARG A 121 13.52 -31.84 39.02
CA ARG A 121 13.43 -30.64 38.18
C ARG A 121 12.48 -30.80 36.98
N GLU A 122 11.70 -31.87 36.94
CA GLU A 122 10.80 -32.21 35.83
C GLU A 122 9.85 -31.05 35.51
N ARG A 123 9.13 -30.55 36.52
CA ARG A 123 8.13 -29.49 36.36
C ARG A 123 8.76 -28.18 35.92
N GLU A 124 9.82 -27.76 36.61
CA GLU A 124 10.54 -26.52 36.33
C GLU A 124 11.03 -26.48 34.87
N LEU A 125 11.74 -27.53 34.43
CA LEU A 125 12.30 -27.59 33.07
C LEU A 125 11.21 -27.76 32.01
N ARG A 126 10.12 -28.46 32.33
CA ARG A 126 8.95 -28.56 31.45
C ARG A 126 8.27 -27.21 31.25
N ASP A 127 8.07 -26.45 32.31
CA ASP A 127 7.44 -25.12 32.26
C ASP A 127 8.35 -24.11 31.55
N MET A 128 9.67 -24.16 31.81
CA MET A 128 10.66 -23.37 31.09
C MET A 128 10.62 -23.61 29.57
N VAL A 129 10.59 -24.87 29.10
CA VAL A 129 10.49 -25.17 27.66
C VAL A 129 9.13 -24.74 27.10
N ALA A 130 8.05 -25.07 27.80
CA ALA A 130 6.70 -24.80 27.31
C ALA A 130 6.38 -23.30 27.20
N GLN A 131 6.68 -22.53 28.25
CA GLN A 131 6.32 -21.12 28.34
C GLN A 131 7.47 -20.22 27.88
N GLY A 132 8.67 -20.44 28.45
CA GLY A 132 9.85 -19.60 28.21
C GLY A 132 10.45 -19.72 26.80
N VAL A 133 10.22 -20.85 26.13
CA VAL A 133 10.68 -21.09 24.75
C VAL A 133 9.50 -21.10 23.78
N TYR A 134 8.53 -22.00 23.93
CA TYR A 134 7.54 -22.21 22.86
C TYR A 134 6.50 -21.08 22.78
N GLU A 135 5.79 -20.81 23.88
CA GLU A 135 4.76 -19.76 23.90
C GLU A 135 5.39 -18.36 23.70
N ALA A 136 6.55 -18.11 24.31
CA ALA A 136 7.33 -16.89 24.05
C ALA A 136 7.73 -16.79 22.57
N GLY A 137 8.23 -17.88 21.97
CA GLY A 137 8.58 -17.94 20.56
C GLY A 137 7.41 -17.62 19.63
N PHE A 138 6.22 -18.15 19.93
CA PHE A 138 4.98 -17.82 19.21
C PHE A 138 4.67 -16.32 19.25
N ALA A 139 4.72 -15.72 20.44
CA ALA A 139 4.46 -14.29 20.62
C ALA A 139 5.51 -13.42 19.92
N ASN A 140 6.78 -13.80 20.01
CA ASN A 140 7.86 -13.04 19.41
C ASN A 140 7.85 -13.13 17.88
N LEU A 141 7.60 -14.32 17.31
CA LEU A 141 7.47 -14.48 15.86
C LEU A 141 6.29 -13.67 15.30
N ARG A 142 5.14 -13.63 15.99
CA ARG A 142 4.03 -12.73 15.60
C ARG A 142 4.50 -11.29 15.51
N ARG A 143 5.20 -10.81 16.54
CA ARG A 143 5.70 -9.43 16.61
C ARG A 143 6.72 -9.16 15.50
N HIS A 144 7.60 -10.13 15.23
CA HIS A 144 8.59 -10.06 14.16
C HIS A 144 7.92 -9.94 12.78
N LEU A 145 6.93 -10.80 12.49
CA LEU A 145 6.16 -10.75 11.23
C LEU A 145 5.33 -9.47 11.09
N GLN A 146 4.69 -9.00 12.17
CA GLN A 146 3.92 -7.74 12.16
C GLN A 146 4.80 -6.52 11.87
N ARG A 147 6.07 -6.57 12.26
CA ARG A 147 7.08 -5.53 12.00
C ARG A 147 7.79 -5.70 10.65
N GLY A 148 7.48 -6.73 9.88
CA GLY A 148 8.17 -7.06 8.64
C GLY A 148 9.61 -7.55 8.84
N GLY A 149 9.95 -8.06 10.02
CA GLY A 149 11.30 -8.55 10.33
C GLY A 149 11.73 -9.73 9.45
N ASP A 150 10.78 -10.53 8.98
CA ASP A 150 10.97 -11.69 8.11
C ASP A 150 11.33 -11.31 6.67
N LEU A 151 11.10 -10.04 6.32
CA LEU A 151 11.49 -9.45 5.06
C LEU A 151 12.95 -8.96 5.09
N ARG A 152 13.67 -9.18 6.21
CA ARG A 152 15.13 -9.01 6.30
C ARG A 152 15.79 -10.31 5.86
N ALA A 153 16.58 -10.27 4.78
CA ALA A 153 17.45 -11.40 4.44
C ALA A 153 18.64 -11.44 5.41
N PRO A 154 18.99 -12.61 6.00
CA PRO A 154 20.22 -12.74 6.78
C PRO A 154 21.43 -12.54 5.86
N GLY A 155 22.29 -11.59 6.18
CA GLY A 155 23.54 -11.37 5.45
C GLY A 155 23.44 -10.57 4.16
N GLN A 156 22.31 -9.92 3.86
CA GLN A 156 22.36 -8.81 2.91
C GLN A 156 23.10 -7.66 3.59
N ALA A 157 24.36 -7.44 3.18
CA ALA A 157 25.02 -6.16 3.37
C ALA A 157 24.01 -5.06 3.05
N ALA A 158 23.98 -4.00 3.87
CA ALA A 158 23.25 -2.79 3.52
C ALA A 158 23.50 -2.50 2.04
N MET A 159 22.43 -2.33 1.25
CA MET A 159 22.58 -1.98 -0.15
C MET A 159 23.60 -0.84 -0.21
N PRO A 160 24.68 -0.97 -1.00
CA PRO A 160 25.71 0.05 -1.03
C PRO A 160 25.02 1.37 -1.31
N VAL A 161 25.10 2.29 -0.35
CA VAL A 161 24.58 3.64 -0.48
C VAL A 161 25.42 4.28 -1.57
N ALA A 162 24.92 4.21 -2.80
CA ALA A 162 25.64 4.68 -3.96
C ALA A 162 25.61 6.20 -4.00
N ILE A 163 26.66 6.75 -4.59
CA ILE A 163 26.85 8.15 -5.01
C ILE A 163 25.57 8.84 -5.53
N ALA A 164 25.61 10.17 -5.59
CA ALA A 164 24.55 10.92 -6.24
C ALA A 164 24.33 10.40 -7.68
N LEU A 165 23.07 10.25 -8.09
CA LEU A 165 22.72 9.76 -9.42
C LEU A 165 22.22 10.91 -10.30
N PRO A 166 22.76 11.09 -11.51
CA PRO A 166 22.23 12.06 -12.45
C PRO A 166 20.80 11.67 -12.85
N THR A 167 19.93 12.66 -12.95
CA THR A 167 18.55 12.52 -13.42
C THR A 167 18.10 13.81 -14.07
N ARG A 168 16.97 13.75 -14.76
CA ARG A 168 16.21 14.95 -15.15
C ARG A 168 14.96 15.05 -14.30
N HIS A 169 14.54 16.27 -14.02
CA HIS A 169 13.29 16.57 -13.35
C HIS A 169 12.55 17.73 -14.01
N VAL A 170 11.26 17.84 -13.77
CA VAL A 170 10.46 19.00 -14.16
C VAL A 170 10.38 19.94 -12.97
N ARG A 171 10.78 21.19 -13.18
CA ARG A 171 10.77 22.26 -12.20
C ARG A 171 9.70 23.29 -12.54
N LEU A 172 8.94 23.70 -11.53
CA LEU A 172 7.97 24.78 -11.62
C LEU A 172 8.68 26.12 -11.52
N GLN A 173 8.77 26.91 -12.59
CA GLN A 173 9.47 28.20 -12.58
C GLN A 173 8.71 29.32 -11.85
N GLY A 174 7.38 29.26 -11.92
CA GLY A 174 6.44 30.23 -11.37
C GLY A 174 5.03 29.67 -11.40
N TYR A 175 4.07 30.34 -10.78
CA TYR A 175 2.67 29.96 -10.95
C TYR A 175 2.14 30.52 -12.27
N GLY A 176 1.31 29.73 -12.98
CA GLY A 176 0.74 30.22 -14.23
C GLY A 176 0.17 29.14 -15.14
N ASP A 177 0.48 29.25 -16.42
CA ASP A 177 0.15 28.29 -17.48
C ASP A 177 1.21 27.16 -17.59
N ALA A 178 1.01 26.23 -18.52
CA ALA A 178 1.83 25.02 -18.59
C ALA A 178 3.30 25.32 -18.93
N ALA A 179 3.58 26.48 -19.54
CA ALA A 179 4.92 26.94 -19.88
C ALA A 179 5.82 27.18 -18.65
N GLN A 180 5.24 27.21 -17.44
CA GLN A 180 5.98 27.26 -16.18
C GLN A 180 6.67 25.94 -15.82
N LEU A 181 6.35 24.83 -16.49
CA LEU A 181 7.01 23.54 -16.30
C LEU A 181 8.21 23.44 -17.22
N ARG A 182 9.42 23.34 -16.65
CA ARG A 182 10.67 23.19 -17.41
C ARG A 182 11.47 22.01 -16.94
N THR A 183 12.07 21.29 -17.87
CA THR A 183 12.97 20.18 -17.53
C THR A 183 14.37 20.71 -17.27
N GLU A 184 15.00 20.23 -16.21
CA GLU A 184 16.37 20.56 -15.82
C GLU A 184 17.12 19.27 -15.47
N ASP A 185 18.43 19.23 -15.74
CA ASP A 185 19.33 18.19 -15.24
C ASP A 185 19.63 18.43 -13.76
N THR A 186 19.68 17.37 -12.98
CA THR A 186 19.97 17.43 -11.55
C THR A 186 20.59 16.11 -11.07
N GLU A 187 20.93 16.04 -9.78
CA GLU A 187 21.42 14.83 -9.14
C GLU A 187 20.56 14.49 -7.93
N VAL A 188 20.28 13.20 -7.76
CA VAL A 188 19.58 12.68 -6.57
C VAL A 188 20.62 12.16 -5.60
N PRO A 189 20.73 12.73 -4.39
CA PRO A 189 21.68 12.23 -3.39
C PRO A 189 21.32 10.79 -3.00
N PRO A 190 22.23 10.07 -2.32
CA PRO A 190 21.88 8.81 -1.71
C PRO A 190 20.68 8.96 -0.74
N PRO A 191 19.84 7.92 -0.57
CA PRO A 191 18.66 8.00 0.29
C PRO A 191 19.04 8.24 1.76
N ALA A 192 18.33 9.16 2.42
CA ALA A 192 18.50 9.42 3.84
C ALA A 192 17.94 8.25 4.69
N PRO A 193 18.24 8.19 6.01
CA PRO A 193 17.61 7.20 6.89
C PRO A 193 16.08 7.20 6.75
N GLY A 194 15.48 6.03 6.56
CA GLY A 194 14.05 5.87 6.34
C GLY A 194 13.57 6.11 4.89
N GLU A 195 14.45 6.42 3.94
CA GLU A 195 14.10 6.63 2.53
C GLU A 195 14.54 5.47 1.62
N VAL A 196 13.87 5.36 0.48
CA VAL A 196 14.20 4.45 -0.61
C VAL A 196 14.40 5.27 -1.86
N ARG A 197 15.49 5.01 -2.59
CA ARG A 197 15.73 5.61 -3.90
C ARG A 197 15.09 4.75 -4.98
N ILE A 198 14.31 5.35 -5.84
CA ILE A 198 13.51 4.67 -6.87
C ILE A 198 13.89 5.21 -8.24
N ARG A 199 14.11 4.31 -9.20
CA ARG A 199 14.10 4.64 -10.62
C ARG A 199 12.66 4.56 -11.11
N GLN A 200 12.10 5.70 -11.44
CA GLN A 200 10.72 5.77 -11.89
C GLN A 200 10.63 5.27 -13.33
N ARG A 201 9.54 4.56 -13.64
CA ARG A 201 9.25 4.04 -14.97
C ARG A 201 7.99 4.65 -15.56
N ALA A 202 7.06 5.05 -14.69
CA ALA A 202 5.89 5.83 -15.06
C ALA A 202 5.50 6.75 -13.91
N ILE A 203 5.04 7.95 -14.24
CA ILE A 203 4.64 8.98 -13.28
C ILE A 203 3.18 9.32 -13.53
N GLY A 204 2.37 9.32 -12.48
CA GLY A 204 0.95 9.64 -12.57
C GLY A 204 0.72 11.14 -12.74
N LEU A 205 -0.01 11.52 -13.80
CA LEU A 205 -0.45 12.89 -14.01
C LEU A 205 -1.86 13.09 -13.42
N ASN A 206 -2.01 14.04 -12.51
CA ASN A 206 -3.24 14.26 -11.77
C ASN A 206 -3.68 15.73 -11.79
N PHE A 207 -4.98 15.99 -11.64
CA PHE A 207 -5.49 17.37 -11.67
C PHE A 207 -5.02 18.21 -10.46
N ILE A 208 -4.62 17.55 -9.36
CA ILE A 208 -3.95 18.22 -8.23
C ILE A 208 -2.62 18.86 -8.65
N ASP A 209 -1.92 18.28 -9.62
CA ASP A 209 -0.66 18.83 -10.15
C ASP A 209 -0.92 20.15 -10.89
N VAL A 210 -2.08 20.29 -11.55
CA VAL A 210 -2.54 21.54 -12.17
C VAL A 210 -2.84 22.59 -11.10
N TYR A 211 -3.48 22.19 -9.98
CA TYR A 211 -3.73 23.10 -8.86
C TYR A 211 -2.44 23.62 -8.22
N GLN A 212 -1.43 22.75 -8.09
CA GLN A 212 -0.09 23.14 -7.64
C GLN A 212 0.55 24.14 -8.62
N ARG A 213 0.59 23.80 -9.91
CA ARG A 213 1.18 24.63 -10.97
C ARG A 213 0.52 26.01 -11.09
N ARG A 214 -0.80 26.10 -10.92
CA ARG A 214 -1.56 27.35 -10.95
C ARG A 214 -1.50 28.15 -9.63
N GLY A 215 -0.83 27.64 -8.60
CA GLY A 215 -0.71 28.32 -7.30
C GLY A 215 -1.98 28.34 -6.45
N GLN A 216 -2.90 27.40 -6.69
CA GLN A 216 -4.15 27.30 -5.92
C GLN A 216 -3.95 26.64 -4.54
N ILE A 217 -2.86 25.88 -4.39
CA ILE A 217 -2.45 25.22 -3.15
C ILE A 217 -0.96 25.50 -2.87
N PRO A 218 -0.58 26.78 -2.63
CA PRO A 218 0.81 27.21 -2.53
C PRO A 218 1.56 26.61 -1.34
N SER A 219 0.84 26.13 -0.32
CA SER A 219 1.42 25.40 0.81
C SER A 219 1.93 24.01 0.43
N MET A 220 1.49 23.44 -0.70
CA MET A 220 1.89 22.11 -1.16
C MET A 220 3.11 22.17 -2.08
N LEU A 221 3.16 23.15 -2.99
CA LEU A 221 4.27 23.34 -3.92
C LEU A 221 4.50 24.83 -4.19
N ALA A 222 5.71 25.30 -3.91
CA ALA A 222 6.17 26.64 -4.27
C ALA A 222 6.96 26.61 -5.60
N PRO A 223 7.09 27.75 -6.31
CA PRO A 223 8.01 27.87 -7.43
C PRO A 223 9.44 27.48 -7.02
N GLY A 224 10.13 26.83 -7.94
CA GLY A 224 11.42 26.19 -7.74
C GLY A 224 11.33 24.70 -7.39
N GLY A 225 10.16 24.19 -7.01
CA GLY A 225 9.95 22.77 -6.67
C GLY A 225 9.58 21.88 -7.87
N THR A 226 9.63 20.56 -7.64
CA THR A 226 9.25 19.52 -8.61
C THR A 226 7.81 19.05 -8.36
N PRO A 227 6.90 19.10 -9.35
CA PRO A 227 5.52 18.63 -9.19
C PRO A 227 5.37 17.10 -9.09
N GLY A 228 4.14 16.67 -8.82
CA GLY A 228 3.70 15.27 -8.94
C GLY A 228 3.77 14.48 -7.63
N MET A 229 2.75 13.65 -7.40
CA MET A 229 2.50 12.97 -6.11
C MET A 229 2.55 11.44 -6.20
N GLU A 230 2.55 10.89 -7.42
CA GLU A 230 2.30 9.49 -7.71
C GLU A 230 3.26 9.00 -8.79
N ALA A 231 3.89 7.85 -8.58
CA ALA A 231 4.68 7.18 -9.60
C ALA A 231 4.83 5.68 -9.28
N ALA A 232 5.31 4.94 -10.28
CA ALA A 232 5.70 3.55 -10.18
C ALA A 232 7.09 3.34 -10.81
N GLY A 233 7.83 2.38 -10.29
CA GLY A 233 9.19 2.11 -10.72
C GLY A 233 9.82 0.96 -9.95
N SER A 234 11.15 0.96 -9.93
CA SER A 234 11.93 -0.07 -9.25
C SER A 234 12.88 0.53 -8.22
N VAL A 235 13.01 -0.16 -7.09
CA VAL A 235 13.94 0.21 -6.01
C VAL A 235 15.38 0.13 -6.52
N LEU A 236 16.19 1.15 -6.24
CA LEU A 236 17.62 1.17 -6.52
C LEU A 236 18.44 0.82 -5.29
N ASP A 237 18.21 1.55 -4.21
CA ASP A 237 18.85 1.35 -2.91
C ASP A 237 17.99 1.96 -1.79
N CYS A 238 18.37 1.66 -0.56
CA CYS A 238 17.64 2.01 0.65
C CYS A 238 18.58 2.71 1.63
N GLY A 239 18.07 3.74 2.30
CA GLY A 239 18.75 4.39 3.40
C GLY A 239 18.69 3.57 4.69
N GLU A 240 19.45 4.01 5.70
CA GLU A 240 19.51 3.34 7.01
C GLU A 240 18.12 3.15 7.63
N GLY A 241 17.89 2.00 8.27
CA GLY A 241 16.63 1.69 8.95
C GLY A 241 15.47 1.29 8.04
N VAL A 242 15.66 1.31 6.71
CA VAL A 242 14.70 0.75 5.77
C VAL A 242 14.97 -0.74 5.57
N HIS A 243 13.91 -1.53 5.69
CA HIS A 243 13.96 -2.98 5.54
C HIS A 243 12.78 -3.46 4.69
N GLY A 244 12.92 -4.65 4.10
CA GLY A 244 11.86 -5.25 3.30
C GLY A 244 11.66 -4.61 1.93
N PHE A 245 12.69 -4.00 1.36
CA PHE A 245 12.74 -3.66 -0.06
C PHE A 245 14.03 -4.22 -0.66
N LEU A 246 13.93 -4.85 -1.82
CA LEU A 246 15.07 -5.38 -2.56
C LEU A 246 15.36 -4.52 -3.78
N ALA A 247 16.63 -4.50 -4.21
CA ALA A 247 17.01 -3.94 -5.50
C ALA A 247 16.11 -4.50 -6.62
N ASP A 248 15.73 -3.64 -7.56
CA ASP A 248 14.84 -3.93 -8.69
C ASP A 248 13.42 -4.37 -8.33
N GLU A 249 13.05 -4.40 -7.04
CA GLU A 249 11.69 -4.67 -6.61
C GLU A 249 10.75 -3.57 -7.13
N ARG A 250 9.63 -3.98 -7.74
CA ARG A 250 8.66 -3.06 -8.31
C ARG A 250 7.77 -2.48 -7.23
N VAL A 251 7.72 -1.15 -7.18
CA VAL A 251 6.99 -0.38 -6.19
C VAL A 251 6.23 0.75 -6.86
N ALA A 252 5.14 1.17 -6.23
CA ALA A 252 4.48 2.43 -6.51
C ALA A 252 4.33 3.23 -5.22
N TYR A 253 4.07 4.52 -5.34
CA TYR A 253 3.80 5.36 -4.18
C TYR A 253 2.75 6.41 -4.49
N LEU A 254 2.09 6.86 -3.42
CA LEU A 254 1.29 8.07 -3.37
C LEU A 254 1.74 8.85 -2.14
N CYS A 255 2.43 9.97 -2.34
CA CYS A 255 3.13 10.69 -1.28
C CYS A 255 2.57 12.13 -1.17
N PRO A 256 2.36 12.67 0.05
CA PRO A 256 1.87 14.04 0.23
C PRO A 256 2.92 15.12 -0.05
N GLN A 257 4.20 14.76 -0.14
CA GLN A 257 5.25 15.66 -0.64
C GLN A 257 5.37 15.56 -2.18
N PRO A 258 5.14 16.65 -2.93
CA PRO A 258 5.40 16.66 -4.38
C PRO A 258 6.86 16.37 -4.71
N GLY A 259 7.10 15.85 -5.91
CA GLY A 259 8.44 15.58 -6.43
C GLY A 259 8.52 14.47 -7.45
N ALA A 260 7.39 13.91 -7.88
CA ALA A 260 7.35 12.73 -8.75
C ALA A 260 7.78 13.03 -10.19
N TYR A 261 7.86 14.27 -10.66
CA TYR A 261 8.23 14.55 -12.05
C TYR A 261 9.76 14.50 -12.23
N THR A 262 10.35 13.31 -12.12
CA THR A 262 11.79 13.04 -12.21
C THR A 262 12.08 11.59 -12.62
N GLY A 263 13.24 11.30 -13.22
CA GLY A 263 13.68 9.92 -13.49
C GLY A 263 14.04 9.12 -12.25
N VAL A 264 14.65 9.75 -11.25
CA VAL A 264 15.06 9.13 -9.99
C VAL A 264 14.61 10.00 -8.83
N ARG A 265 14.20 9.38 -7.71
CA ARG A 265 13.76 10.09 -6.50
C ARG A 265 14.00 9.28 -5.23
N ASN A 266 14.33 9.97 -4.13
CA ASN A 266 14.24 9.41 -2.77
C ASN A 266 12.82 9.63 -2.22
N VAL A 267 12.21 8.56 -1.72
CA VAL A 267 10.85 8.54 -1.19
C VAL A 267 10.88 7.92 0.21
N PRO A 268 10.20 8.49 1.21
CA PRO A 268 10.11 7.86 2.52
C PRO A 268 9.46 6.47 2.39
N ALA A 269 10.13 5.45 2.90
CA ALA A 269 9.72 4.05 2.79
C ALA A 269 8.24 3.78 3.18
N PRO A 270 7.65 4.46 4.18
CA PRO A 270 6.26 4.20 4.58
C PRO A 270 5.20 4.59 3.55
N TRP A 271 5.55 5.35 2.51
CA TRP A 271 4.65 5.72 1.40
C TRP A 271 4.71 4.76 0.21
N LEU A 272 5.57 3.74 0.29
CA LEU A 272 5.70 2.75 -0.76
C LEU A 272 4.71 1.60 -0.60
N VAL A 273 4.19 1.16 -1.74
CA VAL A 273 3.41 -0.07 -1.86
C VAL A 273 4.06 -0.97 -2.90
N ARG A 274 4.11 -2.27 -2.59
CA ARG A 274 4.64 -3.27 -3.53
C ARG A 274 3.65 -3.50 -4.66
N LEU A 275 4.18 -3.65 -5.87
CA LEU A 275 3.37 -3.98 -7.04
C LEU A 275 3.25 -5.49 -7.23
N PRO A 276 2.02 -6.02 -7.33
CA PRO A 276 1.82 -7.42 -7.72
C PRO A 276 2.45 -7.70 -9.10
N PRO A 277 2.90 -8.94 -9.37
CA PRO A 277 3.48 -9.32 -10.67
C PRO A 277 2.59 -8.97 -11.88
N ALA A 278 1.27 -9.10 -11.72
CA ALA A 278 0.29 -8.86 -12.78
C ALA A 278 -0.02 -7.38 -13.06
N VAL A 279 0.49 -6.44 -12.26
CA VAL A 279 0.22 -5.01 -12.43
C VAL A 279 1.42 -4.34 -13.10
N ASP A 280 1.18 -3.75 -14.27
CA ASP A 280 2.19 -2.99 -15.00
C ASP A 280 2.49 -1.64 -14.32
N ASP A 281 3.73 -1.16 -14.48
CA ASP A 281 4.19 0.08 -13.83
C ASP A 281 3.35 1.30 -14.28
N GLU A 282 3.00 1.40 -15.56
CA GLU A 282 2.14 2.47 -16.06
C GLU A 282 0.71 2.39 -15.51
N VAL A 283 0.17 1.18 -15.36
CA VAL A 283 -1.15 0.97 -14.76
C VAL A 283 -1.11 1.40 -13.30
N ALA A 284 -0.07 1.02 -12.55
CA ALA A 284 0.09 1.43 -11.17
C ALA A 284 0.19 2.96 -11.03
N ALA A 285 1.04 3.61 -11.84
CA ALA A 285 1.19 5.07 -11.85
C ALA A 285 -0.07 5.80 -12.32
N ALA A 286 -0.88 5.18 -13.17
CA ALA A 286 -2.14 5.75 -13.62
C ALA A 286 -3.27 5.53 -12.61
N LEU A 287 -3.24 4.47 -11.78
CA LEU A 287 -4.36 4.03 -10.96
C LEU A 287 -4.26 4.44 -9.49
N LEU A 288 -3.09 4.30 -8.84
CA LEU A 288 -2.98 4.23 -7.38
C LEU A 288 -3.71 5.37 -6.65
N LEU A 289 -3.50 6.63 -7.02
CA LEU A 289 -4.17 7.81 -6.47
C LEU A 289 -5.67 7.74 -6.66
N LYS A 290 -6.14 7.40 -7.86
CA LYS A 290 -7.58 7.35 -8.17
C LYS A 290 -8.25 6.17 -7.47
N GLY A 291 -7.60 5.01 -7.46
CA GLY A 291 -8.04 3.81 -6.78
C GLY A 291 -8.14 4.02 -5.28
N LEU A 292 -7.12 4.60 -4.64
CA LEU A 292 -7.13 4.91 -3.21
C LEU A 292 -8.17 5.98 -2.86
N THR A 293 -8.38 6.96 -3.75
CA THR A 293 -9.44 7.97 -3.58
C THR A 293 -10.81 7.31 -3.67
N ALA A 294 -11.06 6.48 -4.68
CA ALA A 294 -12.32 5.74 -4.81
C ALA A 294 -12.57 4.80 -3.62
N ASP A 295 -11.56 4.03 -3.21
CA ASP A 295 -11.64 3.14 -2.04
C ASP A 295 -11.99 3.90 -0.75
N ALA A 296 -11.38 5.06 -0.50
CA ALA A 296 -11.70 5.89 0.66
C ALA A 296 -13.14 6.44 0.60
N LEU A 297 -13.59 6.87 -0.58
CA LEU A 297 -14.96 7.37 -0.77
C LEU A 297 -16.01 6.30 -0.50
N LEU A 298 -15.82 5.12 -1.11
CA LEU A 298 -16.80 4.04 -1.12
C LEU A 298 -16.88 3.29 0.20
N HIS A 299 -15.83 3.34 1.02
CA HIS A 299 -15.75 2.57 2.27
C HIS A 299 -15.73 3.40 3.54
N ASP A 300 -15.35 4.69 3.49
CA ASP A 300 -15.23 5.52 4.70
C ASP A 300 -16.03 6.82 4.61
N VAL A 301 -15.89 7.59 3.53
CA VAL A 301 -16.55 8.91 3.43
C VAL A 301 -18.06 8.76 3.25
N ALA A 302 -18.47 7.91 2.31
CA ALA A 302 -19.85 7.54 2.09
C ALA A 302 -19.91 6.04 1.82
N PRO A 303 -19.94 5.19 2.87
CA PRO A 303 -20.01 3.75 2.71
C PRO A 303 -21.18 3.34 1.82
N VAL A 304 -20.90 2.71 0.67
CA VAL A 304 -21.91 2.39 -0.34
C VAL A 304 -23.02 1.53 0.26
N GLN A 305 -24.27 1.97 0.07
CA GLN A 305 -25.46 1.17 0.35
C GLN A 305 -26.06 0.68 -0.98
N PRO A 306 -26.45 -0.60 -1.08
CA PRO A 306 -27.16 -1.10 -2.25
C PRO A 306 -28.39 -0.26 -2.58
N GLY A 307 -28.56 0.13 -3.83
CA GLY A 307 -29.64 0.98 -4.30
C GLY A 307 -29.44 2.49 -4.11
N ALA A 308 -28.43 2.93 -3.33
CA ALA A 308 -28.14 4.35 -3.16
C ALA A 308 -27.78 5.01 -4.50
N ARG A 309 -28.26 6.23 -4.73
CA ARG A 309 -28.04 7.00 -5.96
C ARG A 309 -26.81 7.87 -5.82
N TRP A 310 -25.81 7.57 -6.64
CA TRP A 310 -24.52 8.25 -6.63
C TRP A 310 -24.40 9.13 -7.86
N LEU A 311 -24.41 10.44 -7.68
CA LEU A 311 -24.09 11.39 -8.74
C LEU A 311 -22.57 11.57 -8.81
N VAL A 312 -21.96 11.12 -9.90
CA VAL A 312 -20.52 11.22 -10.14
C VAL A 312 -20.25 12.18 -11.29
N HIS A 313 -19.61 13.30 -10.97
CA HIS A 313 -19.21 14.28 -11.98
C HIS A 313 -17.96 13.85 -12.74
N ALA A 314 -17.85 14.34 -13.98
CA ALA A 314 -16.76 13.97 -14.89
C ALA A 314 -16.60 12.44 -15.00
N ALA A 315 -17.71 11.73 -15.16
CA ALA A 315 -17.77 10.26 -15.10
C ALA A 315 -16.89 9.54 -16.14
N ALA A 316 -16.50 10.23 -17.22
CA ALA A 316 -15.56 9.71 -18.22
C ALA A 316 -14.08 10.09 -17.97
N GLY A 317 -13.77 10.80 -16.88
CA GLY A 317 -12.39 11.06 -16.44
C GLY A 317 -11.78 9.86 -15.71
N ALA A 318 -10.46 9.89 -15.44
CA ALA A 318 -9.74 8.80 -14.77
C ALA A 318 -10.42 8.33 -13.47
N LEU A 319 -10.64 9.24 -12.52
CA LEU A 319 -11.29 8.92 -11.25
C LEU A 319 -12.75 8.52 -11.43
N GLY A 320 -13.49 9.26 -12.28
CA GLY A 320 -14.91 8.98 -12.55
C GLY A 320 -15.11 7.55 -13.06
N GLN A 321 -14.30 7.10 -14.02
CA GLN A 321 -14.40 5.74 -14.55
C GLN A 321 -14.12 4.66 -13.49
N VAL A 322 -13.10 4.85 -12.64
CA VAL A 322 -12.80 3.90 -11.56
C VAL A 322 -13.93 3.86 -10.53
N LEU A 323 -14.40 5.05 -10.11
CA LEU A 323 -15.43 5.19 -9.08
C LEU A 323 -16.78 4.64 -9.54
N CYS A 324 -17.21 4.94 -10.77
CA CYS A 324 -18.49 4.47 -11.31
C CYS A 324 -18.54 2.94 -11.39
N GLN A 325 -17.46 2.30 -11.87
CA GLN A 325 -17.38 0.84 -11.95
C GLN A 325 -17.52 0.22 -10.58
N TRP A 326 -16.71 0.71 -9.63
CA TRP A 326 -16.61 0.12 -8.32
C TRP A 326 -17.89 0.35 -7.50
N ALA A 327 -18.44 1.57 -7.53
CA ALA A 327 -19.72 1.89 -6.88
C ALA A 327 -20.87 1.02 -7.43
N SER A 328 -20.95 0.88 -8.77
CA SER A 328 -21.96 0.04 -9.42
C SER A 328 -21.83 -1.44 -9.01
N ARG A 329 -20.61 -1.97 -8.98
CA ARG A 329 -20.32 -3.34 -8.49
C ARG A 329 -20.72 -3.55 -7.03
N LEU A 330 -20.62 -2.51 -6.20
CA LEU A 330 -21.08 -2.52 -4.81
C LEU A 330 -22.60 -2.30 -4.66
N GLY A 331 -23.34 -2.16 -5.76
CA GLY A 331 -24.79 -2.08 -5.79
C GLY A 331 -25.36 -0.66 -5.84
N ALA A 332 -24.55 0.38 -5.99
CA ALA A 332 -25.03 1.74 -6.17
C ALA A 332 -25.71 1.95 -7.54
N GLN A 333 -26.72 2.82 -7.57
CA GLN A 333 -27.29 3.37 -8.81
C GLN A 333 -26.50 4.61 -9.23
N VAL A 334 -25.52 4.43 -10.11
CA VAL A 334 -24.63 5.52 -10.50
C VAL A 334 -25.24 6.38 -11.60
N ILE A 335 -25.33 7.68 -11.35
CA ILE A 335 -25.71 8.74 -12.29
C ILE A 335 -24.44 9.51 -12.65
N GLY A 336 -24.00 9.47 -13.91
CA GLY A 336 -22.80 10.17 -14.35
C GLY A 336 -23.13 11.52 -15.02
N THR A 337 -22.32 12.56 -14.79
CA THR A 337 -22.33 13.75 -15.68
C THR A 337 -21.10 13.79 -16.58
N VAL A 338 -21.31 14.18 -17.84
CA VAL A 338 -20.27 14.30 -18.86
C VAL A 338 -20.56 15.48 -19.79
N SER A 339 -19.54 15.93 -20.53
CA SER A 339 -19.66 17.08 -21.43
C SER A 339 -20.09 16.74 -22.86
N THR A 340 -20.02 15.47 -23.27
CA THR A 340 -20.33 15.04 -24.65
C THR A 340 -20.92 13.63 -24.70
N GLU A 341 -21.63 13.30 -25.77
CA GLU A 341 -22.21 11.95 -25.96
C GLU A 341 -21.13 10.86 -26.14
N ALA A 342 -19.97 11.21 -26.72
CA ALA A 342 -18.84 10.27 -26.80
C ALA A 342 -18.36 9.83 -25.40
N LYS A 343 -18.30 10.78 -24.45
CA LYS A 343 -18.01 10.49 -23.05
C LYS A 343 -19.16 9.78 -22.35
N ALA A 344 -20.39 10.01 -22.76
CA ALA A 344 -21.54 9.31 -22.20
C ALA A 344 -21.48 7.81 -22.46
N ARG A 345 -21.07 7.41 -23.68
CA ARG A 345 -20.81 6.00 -24.01
C ARG A 345 -19.77 5.37 -23.09
N ILE A 346 -18.68 6.08 -22.81
CA ILE A 346 -17.65 5.64 -21.87
C ILE A 346 -18.25 5.48 -20.47
N ALA A 347 -18.94 6.50 -19.95
CA ALA A 347 -19.54 6.47 -18.62
C ALA A 347 -20.53 5.28 -18.45
N ARG A 348 -21.40 5.04 -19.43
CA ARG A 348 -22.33 3.89 -19.44
C ARG A 348 -21.59 2.55 -19.41
N ALA A 349 -20.53 2.40 -20.21
CA ALA A 349 -19.71 1.20 -20.21
C ALA A 349 -18.99 0.94 -18.87
N HIS A 350 -18.80 1.98 -18.06
CA HIS A 350 -18.11 1.94 -16.77
C HIS A 350 -19.08 2.04 -15.58
N GLY A 351 -20.32 1.56 -15.73
CA GLY A 351 -21.24 1.35 -14.59
C GLY A 351 -22.22 2.48 -14.31
N CYS A 352 -22.25 3.57 -15.10
CA CYS A 352 -23.31 4.56 -14.99
C CYS A 352 -24.63 4.02 -15.54
N ALA A 353 -25.62 3.83 -14.66
CA ALA A 353 -26.98 3.44 -15.03
C ALA A 353 -27.70 4.56 -15.78
N GLN A 354 -27.44 5.81 -15.41
CA GLN A 354 -27.94 7.00 -16.09
C GLN A 354 -26.78 7.96 -16.36
N VAL A 355 -26.84 8.67 -17.48
CA VAL A 355 -25.82 9.67 -17.83
C VAL A 355 -26.48 10.95 -18.32
N ILE A 356 -26.08 12.06 -17.73
CA ILE A 356 -26.52 13.41 -18.08
C ILE A 356 -25.39 14.07 -18.87
N VAL A 357 -25.70 14.46 -20.11
CA VAL A 357 -24.78 15.21 -20.95
C VAL A 357 -25.05 16.70 -20.78
N THR A 358 -24.12 17.41 -20.13
CA THR A 358 -24.21 18.85 -19.89
C THR A 358 -22.82 19.50 -19.97
N SER A 359 -22.73 20.61 -20.69
CA SER A 359 -21.53 21.45 -20.76
C SER A 359 -21.66 22.75 -19.96
N ASP A 360 -22.88 23.09 -19.54
CA ASP A 360 -23.26 24.31 -18.81
C ASP A 360 -23.60 24.04 -17.34
N TYR A 361 -23.26 22.83 -16.84
CA TYR A 361 -23.44 22.38 -15.45
C TYR A 361 -24.90 22.24 -15.00
N ARG A 362 -25.86 22.25 -15.92
CA ARG A 362 -27.28 22.04 -15.61
C ARG A 362 -27.60 20.55 -15.54
N PHE A 363 -27.83 20.03 -14.33
CA PHE A 363 -28.15 18.62 -14.11
C PHE A 363 -29.15 18.38 -12.99
N ALA A 364 -29.43 19.35 -12.12
CA ALA A 364 -30.23 19.18 -10.92
C ALA A 364 -31.63 18.65 -11.22
N ASP A 365 -32.34 19.24 -12.19
CA ASP A 365 -33.70 18.81 -12.55
C ASP A 365 -33.73 17.35 -13.02
N ALA A 366 -32.76 16.94 -13.83
CA ALA A 366 -32.65 15.57 -14.31
C ALA A 366 -32.32 14.58 -13.18
N VAL A 367 -31.49 14.98 -12.22
CA VAL A 367 -31.20 14.17 -11.02
C VAL A 367 -32.41 14.10 -10.10
N GLN A 368 -33.14 15.20 -9.91
CA GLN A 368 -34.36 15.25 -9.11
C GLN A 368 -35.51 14.43 -9.70
N ALA A 369 -35.60 14.33 -11.02
CA ALA A 369 -36.53 13.42 -11.69
C ALA A 369 -36.26 11.94 -11.36
N LEU A 370 -35.03 11.61 -10.94
CA LEU A 370 -34.63 10.29 -10.40
C LEU A 370 -34.71 10.23 -8.86
N GLY A 371 -35.33 11.25 -8.26
CA GLY A 371 -35.57 11.43 -6.82
C GLY A 371 -34.42 12.08 -6.04
N GLY A 372 -33.42 12.66 -6.70
CA GLY A 372 -32.25 13.27 -6.07
C GLY A 372 -31.07 12.32 -5.84
N ALA A 373 -29.90 12.88 -5.56
CA ALA A 373 -28.68 12.13 -5.26
C ALA A 373 -28.49 11.92 -3.75
N ASP A 374 -28.31 10.67 -3.32
CA ASP A 374 -27.98 10.34 -1.93
C ASP A 374 -26.52 10.68 -1.64
N VAL A 375 -25.65 10.53 -2.64
CA VAL A 375 -24.23 10.94 -2.58
C VAL A 375 -23.86 11.67 -3.87
N ILE A 376 -23.22 12.83 -3.76
CA ILE A 376 -22.61 13.56 -4.87
C ILE A 376 -21.10 13.53 -4.71
N VAL A 377 -20.39 13.10 -5.76
CA VAL A 377 -18.92 13.19 -5.85
C VAL A 377 -18.55 14.24 -6.89
N ASP A 378 -18.04 15.37 -6.39
CA ASP A 378 -17.83 16.60 -7.14
C ASP A 378 -16.37 16.99 -7.31
N GLY A 379 -15.93 17.07 -8.57
CA GLY A 379 -14.64 17.62 -8.98
C GLY A 379 -14.76 18.93 -9.79
N LEU A 380 -15.97 19.45 -9.99
CA LEU A 380 -16.24 20.59 -10.86
C LEU A 380 -15.96 21.91 -10.14
N GLY A 381 -16.43 22.09 -8.91
CA GLY A 381 -16.21 23.30 -8.13
C GLY A 381 -17.26 24.40 -8.37
N GLN A 382 -16.83 25.66 -8.39
CA GLN A 382 -17.73 26.83 -8.27
C GLN A 382 -18.94 26.83 -9.19
N GLN A 383 -18.76 26.50 -10.47
CA GLN A 383 -19.83 26.62 -11.47
C GLN A 383 -20.95 25.60 -11.25
N ALA A 384 -20.69 24.52 -10.50
CA ALA A 384 -21.68 23.48 -10.20
C ALA A 384 -22.26 23.58 -8.77
N GLN A 385 -21.84 24.54 -7.95
CA GLN A 385 -22.20 24.61 -6.52
C GLN A 385 -23.72 24.64 -6.28
N GLN A 386 -24.44 25.51 -6.98
CA GLN A 386 -25.90 25.64 -6.81
C GLN A 386 -26.64 24.39 -7.33
N GLU A 387 -26.21 23.86 -8.47
CA GLU A 387 -26.77 22.65 -9.06
C GLU A 387 -26.52 21.41 -8.18
N ASN A 388 -25.37 21.31 -7.53
CA ASN A 388 -25.09 20.26 -6.55
C ASN A 388 -26.07 20.29 -5.37
N LEU A 389 -26.25 21.46 -4.74
CA LEU A 389 -27.21 21.63 -3.66
C LEU A 389 -28.63 21.29 -4.10
N ALA A 390 -29.02 21.73 -5.29
CA ALA A 390 -30.33 21.45 -5.87
C ALA A 390 -30.50 19.95 -6.21
N ALA A 391 -29.46 19.24 -6.65
CA ALA A 391 -29.50 17.83 -7.03
C ALA A 391 -29.56 16.86 -5.84
N LEU A 392 -29.17 17.27 -4.63
CA LEU A 392 -29.20 16.40 -3.44
C LEU A 392 -30.61 15.89 -3.11
N ALA A 393 -30.70 14.63 -2.71
CA ALA A 393 -31.86 14.08 -2.01
C ALA A 393 -31.92 14.60 -0.56
N PRO A 394 -33.06 14.48 0.15
CA PRO A 394 -33.10 14.61 1.60
C PRO A 394 -32.07 13.69 2.27
N CYS A 395 -31.36 14.20 3.27
CA CYS A 395 -30.23 13.59 3.96
C CYS A 395 -29.04 13.25 3.06
N GLY A 396 -28.96 13.81 1.85
CA GLY A 396 -27.88 13.56 0.92
C GLY A 396 -26.53 14.11 1.36
N HIS A 397 -25.45 13.50 0.88
CA HIS A 397 -24.07 13.91 1.16
C HIS A 397 -23.38 14.48 -0.08
N TRP A 398 -22.94 15.73 -0.03
CA TRP A 398 -22.10 16.35 -1.06
C TRP A 398 -20.62 16.28 -0.68
N ILE A 399 -19.86 15.52 -1.47
CA ILE A 399 -18.42 15.36 -1.34
C ILE A 399 -17.72 16.17 -2.43
N SER A 400 -17.00 17.23 -2.04
CA SER A 400 -16.20 18.05 -2.96
C SER A 400 -14.72 17.67 -2.90
N LEU A 401 -14.22 17.04 -3.96
CA LEU A 401 -12.83 16.57 -4.12
C LEU A 401 -11.96 17.53 -4.92
N GLY A 402 -12.58 18.33 -5.78
CA GLY A 402 -11.88 19.14 -6.76
C GLY A 402 -12.62 20.43 -7.07
N GLN A 403 -11.97 21.23 -7.89
CA GLN A 403 -12.37 22.58 -8.21
C GLN A 403 -11.94 22.95 -9.65
N ALA A 404 -12.23 22.07 -10.60
CA ALA A 404 -11.79 22.22 -11.99
C ALA A 404 -12.28 23.53 -12.66
N SER A 405 -13.43 24.07 -12.26
CA SER A 405 -13.98 25.35 -12.71
C SER A 405 -13.59 26.55 -11.82
N GLY A 406 -12.78 26.33 -10.79
CA GLY A 406 -12.41 27.35 -9.79
C GLY A 406 -12.87 27.00 -8.37
N PRO A 407 -12.24 27.64 -7.36
CA PRO A 407 -12.45 27.36 -5.94
C PRO A 407 -13.90 27.62 -5.53
N LEU A 408 -14.44 26.77 -4.65
CA LEU A 408 -15.79 26.93 -4.11
C LEU A 408 -15.90 28.21 -3.29
N ALA A 409 -17.01 28.93 -3.48
CA ALA A 409 -17.44 30.02 -2.63
C ALA A 409 -17.88 29.47 -1.27
N PRO A 410 -17.80 30.29 -0.21
CA PRO A 410 -18.30 29.91 1.11
C PRO A 410 -19.72 29.37 1.02
N LEU A 411 -19.94 28.22 1.65
CA LEU A 411 -21.24 27.58 1.69
C LEU A 411 -22.05 28.17 2.85
N ASP A 412 -23.25 28.66 2.57
CA ASP A 412 -24.21 29.04 3.59
C ASP A 412 -24.72 27.78 4.32
N PRO A 413 -24.55 27.66 5.65
CA PRO A 413 -25.07 26.53 6.41
C PRO A 413 -26.58 26.29 6.21
N ASP A 414 -27.36 27.35 6.01
CA ASP A 414 -28.81 27.25 5.81
C ASP A 414 -29.15 26.56 4.47
N ALA A 415 -28.24 26.60 3.49
CA ALA A 415 -28.40 25.87 2.24
C ALA A 415 -28.40 24.34 2.44
N LEU A 416 -27.78 23.84 3.51
CA LEU A 416 -27.80 22.42 3.87
C LEU A 416 -29.01 22.05 4.74
N LEU A 417 -29.52 23.00 5.53
CA LEU A 417 -30.63 22.80 6.47
C LEU A 417 -31.89 22.26 5.79
N MET A 418 -32.24 22.81 4.63
CA MET A 418 -33.49 22.50 3.91
C MET A 418 -33.63 21.02 3.51
N LYS A 419 -32.51 20.31 3.36
CA LYS A 419 -32.48 18.88 3.02
C LYS A 419 -31.86 18.03 4.11
N SER A 420 -31.53 18.59 5.29
CA SER A 420 -30.69 17.92 6.30
C SER A 420 -29.41 17.33 5.68
N ALA A 421 -28.85 18.04 4.70
CA ALA A 421 -27.73 17.57 3.90
C ALA A 421 -26.40 17.71 4.65
N THR A 422 -25.41 16.96 4.20
CA THR A 422 -24.04 17.01 4.75
C THR A 422 -23.05 17.37 3.65
N PHE A 423 -21.97 18.06 4.01
CA PHE A 423 -20.91 18.47 3.10
C PHE A 423 -19.53 18.02 3.61
N SER A 424 -18.67 17.49 2.74
CA SER A 424 -17.29 17.14 3.09
C SER A 424 -16.30 17.51 1.98
N ARG A 425 -15.04 17.75 2.39
CA ARG A 425 -13.89 17.97 1.49
C ARG A 425 -12.72 17.05 1.87
N PRO A 426 -12.81 15.75 1.58
CA PRO A 426 -11.76 14.81 1.95
C PRO A 426 -10.52 14.97 1.05
N ILE A 427 -9.34 14.72 1.62
CA ILE A 427 -8.08 14.57 0.89
C ILE A 427 -7.54 13.17 1.12
N VAL A 428 -7.18 12.46 0.05
CA VAL A 428 -6.81 11.03 0.13
C VAL A 428 -5.67 10.77 1.12
N PHE A 429 -4.71 11.69 1.25
CA PHE A 429 -3.58 11.56 2.16
C PHE A 429 -3.99 11.37 3.63
N ALA A 430 -5.11 11.95 4.07
CA ALA A 430 -5.63 11.73 5.41
C ALA A 430 -6.13 10.28 5.64
N TYR A 431 -6.62 9.64 4.58
CA TYR A 431 -7.15 8.28 4.60
C TYR A 431 -6.09 7.20 4.38
N VAL A 432 -4.86 7.60 4.03
CA VAL A 432 -3.70 6.72 3.82
C VAL A 432 -2.49 7.10 4.67
N ALA A 433 -2.65 7.99 5.65
CA ALA A 433 -1.54 8.52 6.46
C ALA A 433 -0.77 7.44 7.25
N GLN A 434 -1.44 6.33 7.59
CA GLN A 434 -0.81 5.19 8.24
C GLN A 434 -0.32 4.18 7.20
N PRO A 435 0.94 3.70 7.26
CA PRO A 435 1.52 2.82 6.23
C PRO A 435 0.72 1.51 6.05
N GLN A 436 0.23 0.93 7.15
CA GLN A 436 -0.58 -0.28 7.10
C GLN A 436 -1.93 -0.02 6.41
N THR A 437 -2.50 1.17 6.60
CA THR A 437 -3.73 1.58 5.92
C THR A 437 -3.47 1.77 4.43
N LEU A 438 -2.40 2.47 4.03
CA LEU A 438 -2.00 2.61 2.63
C LEU A 438 -1.84 1.25 1.95
N ALA A 439 -1.06 0.35 2.56
CA ALA A 439 -0.82 -0.99 2.02
C ALA A 439 -2.11 -1.82 1.88
N ARG A 440 -2.97 -1.80 2.91
CA ARG A 440 -4.26 -2.51 2.90
C ARG A 440 -5.20 -1.98 1.81
N ARG A 441 -5.28 -0.65 1.63
CA ARG A 441 -6.12 -0.05 0.59
C ARG A 441 -5.56 -0.33 -0.80
N ALA A 442 -4.26 -0.21 -1.00
CA ALA A 442 -3.62 -0.55 -2.27
C ALA A 442 -3.88 -2.02 -2.64
N ALA A 443 -3.79 -2.95 -1.67
CA ALA A 443 -4.13 -4.35 -1.88
C ALA A 443 -5.59 -4.55 -2.35
N ARG A 444 -6.56 -3.79 -1.79
CA ARG A 444 -7.96 -3.83 -2.27
C ARG A 444 -8.10 -3.28 -3.69
N VAL A 445 -7.38 -2.21 -4.03
CA VAL A 445 -7.36 -1.66 -5.40
C VAL A 445 -6.80 -2.69 -6.38
N TRP A 446 -5.70 -3.35 -6.04
CA TRP A 446 -5.12 -4.40 -6.87
C TRP A 446 -6.03 -5.62 -7.01
N ALA A 447 -6.72 -6.02 -5.93
CA ALA A 447 -7.69 -7.10 -5.98
C ALA A 447 -8.87 -6.76 -6.90
N ALA A 448 -9.42 -5.54 -6.79
CA ALA A 448 -10.50 -5.06 -7.64
C ALA A 448 -10.08 -4.97 -9.12
N LEU A 449 -8.80 -4.66 -9.40
CA LEU A 449 -8.26 -4.69 -10.75
C LEU A 449 -8.15 -6.14 -11.26
N ALA A 450 -7.66 -7.06 -10.41
CA ALA A 450 -7.44 -8.45 -10.76
C ALA A 450 -8.73 -9.25 -11.00
N ASP A 451 -9.79 -8.96 -10.25
CA ASP A 451 -11.10 -9.63 -10.41
C ASP A 451 -12.03 -8.95 -11.43
N GLY A 452 -11.57 -7.84 -12.04
CA GLY A 452 -12.32 -7.09 -13.04
C GLY A 452 -13.48 -6.26 -12.47
N SER A 453 -13.52 -6.03 -11.15
CA SER A 453 -14.42 -5.05 -10.53
C SER A 453 -14.13 -3.64 -11.01
N ILE A 454 -12.85 -3.33 -11.24
CA ILE A 454 -12.41 -2.14 -11.95
C ILE A 454 -11.52 -2.54 -13.12
N THR A 455 -11.66 -1.84 -14.22
CA THR A 455 -10.73 -1.88 -15.35
C THR A 455 -10.07 -0.53 -15.53
N MET A 456 -8.85 -0.55 -16.05
CA MET A 456 -8.12 0.68 -16.26
C MET A 456 -8.65 1.46 -17.45
N PRO A 457 -8.88 2.78 -17.28
CA PRO A 457 -9.08 3.65 -18.42
C PRO A 457 -7.86 3.65 -19.34
N THR A 458 -8.07 3.98 -20.61
CA THR A 458 -6.97 4.19 -21.57
C THR A 458 -5.91 5.14 -20.99
N ILE A 459 -4.65 4.72 -21.09
CA ILE A 459 -3.47 5.47 -20.63
C ILE A 459 -2.83 6.14 -21.84
N GLU A 460 -2.86 7.48 -21.86
CA GLU A 460 -2.14 8.29 -22.82
C GLU A 460 -0.77 8.67 -22.21
N ARG A 461 0.30 8.55 -23.02
CA ARG A 461 1.69 8.65 -22.56
C ARG A 461 2.33 9.92 -23.10
N PHE A 462 3.05 10.62 -22.26
CA PHE A 462 3.94 11.73 -22.62
C PHE A 462 5.32 11.46 -22.07
N THR A 463 6.38 11.99 -22.68
CA THR A 463 7.70 11.99 -22.04
C THR A 463 7.73 13.02 -20.91
N LEU A 464 8.65 12.87 -19.97
CA LEU A 464 8.84 13.82 -18.87
C LEU A 464 9.07 15.26 -19.37
N GLU A 465 9.78 15.43 -20.48
CA GLU A 465 10.06 16.73 -21.10
C GLU A 465 8.80 17.39 -21.68
N SER A 466 7.81 16.56 -22.02
CA SER A 466 6.52 17.01 -22.55
C SER A 466 5.48 17.22 -21.44
N ALA A 467 5.89 17.36 -20.17
CA ALA A 467 4.99 17.60 -19.04
C ALA A 467 4.09 18.84 -19.23
N ALA A 468 4.58 19.91 -19.85
CA ALA A 468 3.75 21.07 -20.19
C ALA A 468 2.60 20.70 -21.13
N GLN A 469 2.89 19.96 -22.21
CA GLN A 469 1.87 19.48 -23.16
C GLN A 469 0.90 18.51 -22.48
N ALA A 470 1.39 17.64 -21.59
CA ALA A 470 0.54 16.73 -20.82
C ALA A 470 -0.43 17.49 -19.89
N HIS A 471 0.01 18.60 -19.28
CA HIS A 471 -0.85 19.48 -18.47
C HIS A 471 -1.91 20.17 -19.34
N GLU A 472 -1.52 20.76 -20.47
CA GLU A 472 -2.47 21.36 -21.43
C GLU A 472 -3.50 20.33 -21.91
N ARG A 473 -3.04 19.12 -22.22
CA ARG A 473 -3.89 17.99 -22.61
C ARG A 473 -4.88 17.63 -21.51
N LEU A 474 -4.44 17.59 -20.25
CA LEU A 474 -5.30 17.34 -19.10
C LEU A 474 -6.36 18.45 -18.91
N GLU A 475 -5.97 19.70 -19.12
CA GLU A 475 -6.81 20.89 -18.92
C GLU A 475 -7.80 21.16 -20.04
N SER A 476 -7.52 20.72 -21.27
CA SER A 476 -8.42 20.86 -22.43
C SER A 476 -9.81 20.26 -22.20
N ARG A 477 -9.92 19.30 -21.26
CA ARG A 477 -11.12 18.50 -21.00
C ARG A 477 -11.63 17.76 -22.24
N GLU A 478 -10.90 17.66 -23.35
CA GLU A 478 -11.36 16.93 -24.55
C GLU A 478 -11.22 15.41 -24.40
N ARG A 479 -10.28 14.98 -23.55
CA ARG A 479 -9.92 13.58 -23.39
C ARG A 479 -10.84 12.79 -22.44
N SER A 480 -10.62 11.48 -22.44
CA SER A 480 -11.08 10.52 -21.44
C SER A 480 -9.89 9.69 -20.93
N GLY A 481 -10.03 9.07 -19.76
CA GLY A 481 -9.02 8.13 -19.23
C GLY A 481 -7.93 8.74 -18.37
N ALA A 482 -6.72 8.17 -18.36
CA ALA A 482 -5.58 8.55 -17.52
C ALA A 482 -4.37 9.04 -18.36
N LEU A 483 -3.46 9.79 -17.72
CA LEU A 483 -2.24 10.30 -18.33
C LEU A 483 -1.05 9.90 -17.47
N VAL A 484 0.05 9.52 -18.11
CA VAL A 484 1.33 9.24 -17.44
C VAL A 484 2.47 9.96 -18.13
N LEU A 485 3.48 10.32 -17.35
CA LEU A 485 4.78 10.77 -17.87
C LEU A 485 5.77 9.60 -17.82
N ILE A 486 6.49 9.39 -18.90
CA ILE A 486 7.57 8.40 -19.02
C ILE A 486 8.91 9.11 -18.86
N PRO A 487 9.72 8.76 -17.84
CA PRO A 487 10.95 9.48 -17.49
C PRO A 487 12.12 9.33 -18.46
#